data_AF-A0A399SMP3-F1
#
_entry.id   AF-A0A399SMP3-F1
#
_cell.length_a   1.000
_cell.length_b   1.000
_cell.length_c   1.000
_cell.angle_alpha   90.00
_cell.angle_beta   90.00
_cell.angle_gamma   90.00
#
_symmetry.space_group_name_H-M   'P 1'
#
loop_
_entity.id
_entity.type
_entity.pdbx_description
1 polymer ?
#
loop_
_entity_poly.entity_id
_entity_poly.type
_entity_poly.pdbx_seq_one_letter_code
_entity_poly.pdbx_strand_id
1 'polypeptide(L)'
;MKSIKDYISELSQTEWDYYSEIEYRELENPFTSRLSHKQFVIDYFKRSGKNKVLEFLDYIPERKLDNNRVKHTNSIFFLGILLYNKTNLYNEFFENLNTAEYRRFPFLWFLACLFHDFGFTVENDETAINGINNISDLKQKYSINNCLLQTNPKEVNQILFKEIENYFNYRISESKVIDHGIFAGLYFFDCLIKIRKKKIQQNDSSLFWGKELEEQYAQIATAIATHNIWLPKNDQHDIYKKYQLQKLIDNFKPIIFNDFPLLYVLGIVDTIDPMKTYMRQGFKPNEILENLELEFYENIIKIKNGSKSNLDFQKMTDNIKGLNDWLNIGIEYNKNELKLELR
;
A
#
# COMPACT_ATOMS: atom_id res chain seq x y z
N MET A 1 21.44 -6.74 -16.77
CA MET A 1 20.41 -6.49 -15.75
C MET A 1 21.08 -5.90 -14.53
N LYS A 2 20.41 -5.01 -13.81
CA LYS A 2 20.95 -4.34 -12.62
C LYS A 2 20.30 -4.94 -11.38
N SER A 3 21.00 -4.91 -10.25
CA SER A 3 20.39 -5.35 -8.99
C SER A 3 19.25 -4.39 -8.57
N ILE A 4 18.32 -4.85 -7.74
CA ILE A 4 17.30 -3.95 -7.17
C ILE A 4 18.00 -2.80 -6.42
N LYS A 5 19.09 -3.11 -5.71
CA LYS A 5 19.89 -2.10 -5.01
C LYS A 5 20.42 -1.01 -5.94
N ASP A 6 20.95 -1.39 -7.10
CA ASP A 6 21.46 -0.43 -8.08
C ASP A 6 20.34 0.49 -8.57
N TYR A 7 19.19 -0.08 -8.94
CA TYR A 7 18.02 0.72 -9.35
C TYR A 7 17.57 1.71 -8.27
N ILE A 8 17.47 1.27 -7.02
CA ILE A 8 17.09 2.14 -5.89
C ILE A 8 18.15 3.23 -5.64
N SER A 9 19.42 2.91 -5.86
CA SER A 9 20.54 3.85 -5.65
C SER A 9 20.67 4.89 -6.75
N GLU A 10 20.24 4.57 -7.96
CA GLU A 10 20.25 5.45 -9.12
C GLU A 10 19.03 6.37 -9.20
N LEU A 11 17.97 6.12 -8.41
CA LEU A 11 16.79 7.00 -8.35
C LEU A 11 17.20 8.39 -7.86
N SER A 12 16.87 9.41 -8.64
CA SER A 12 17.04 10.80 -8.22
C SER A 12 16.07 11.12 -7.08
N GLN A 13 16.43 12.08 -6.23
CA GLN A 13 15.55 12.57 -5.16
C GLN A 13 14.20 13.01 -5.73
N THR A 14 14.21 13.72 -6.87
CA THR A 14 12.99 14.22 -7.50
C THR A 14 12.09 13.10 -8.01
N GLU A 15 12.59 11.89 -8.30
CA GLU A 15 11.73 10.79 -8.76
C GLU A 15 10.79 10.26 -7.66
N TRP A 16 11.27 10.17 -6.41
CA TRP A 16 10.53 9.51 -5.34
C TRP A 16 10.05 10.46 -4.24
N ASP A 17 10.78 11.54 -3.97
CA ASP A 17 10.43 12.50 -2.93
C ASP A 17 9.49 13.56 -3.49
N TYR A 18 8.20 13.43 -3.18
CA TYR A 18 7.17 14.39 -3.57
C TYR A 18 7.52 15.83 -3.16
N TYR A 19 8.17 16.01 -2.00
CA TYR A 19 8.43 17.32 -1.41
C TYR A 19 9.78 17.93 -1.81
N SER A 20 10.61 17.21 -2.58
CA SER A 20 11.97 17.63 -2.97
C SER A 20 12.04 19.01 -3.64
N GLU A 21 10.98 19.41 -4.37
CA GLU A 21 10.89 20.71 -5.06
C GLU A 21 10.24 21.80 -4.20
N ILE A 22 9.63 21.43 -3.06
CA ILE A 22 8.85 22.34 -2.20
C ILE A 22 9.68 22.77 -0.98
N GLU A 23 10.50 21.87 -0.42
CA GLU A 23 11.30 22.15 0.77
C GLU A 23 12.78 21.79 0.57
N TYR A 24 13.68 22.63 1.09
CA TYR A 24 15.13 22.48 0.99
C TYR A 24 15.74 21.31 1.77
N ARG A 25 14.99 20.67 2.68
CA ARG A 25 15.53 19.54 3.46
C ARG A 25 15.30 18.23 2.73
N GLU A 26 16.36 17.70 2.13
CA GLU A 26 16.35 16.39 1.50
C GLU A 26 16.08 15.29 2.53
N LEU A 27 15.22 14.33 2.14
CA LEU A 27 15.03 13.08 2.88
C LEU A 27 16.07 12.07 2.40
N GLU A 28 16.73 11.39 3.33
CA GLU A 28 17.67 10.33 2.95
C GLU A 28 16.92 9.04 2.59
N ASN A 29 17.34 8.36 1.53
CA ASN A 29 16.83 7.03 1.19
C ASN A 29 17.36 5.99 2.19
N PRO A 30 16.50 5.23 2.89
CA PRO A 30 16.92 4.31 3.96
C PRO A 30 17.65 3.06 3.44
N PHE A 31 17.62 2.78 2.13
CA PHE A 31 18.37 1.67 1.53
C PHE A 31 19.79 2.06 1.08
N THR A 32 20.08 3.35 0.98
CA THR A 32 21.39 3.86 0.52
C THR A 32 22.12 4.70 1.57
N SER A 33 21.41 5.11 2.62
CA SER A 33 21.94 5.90 3.73
C SER A 33 22.04 5.09 5.03
N ARG A 34 22.40 5.77 6.13
CA ARG A 34 22.35 5.22 7.49
C ARG A 34 21.00 5.48 8.19
N LEU A 35 20.05 6.13 7.50
CA LEU A 35 18.75 6.45 8.05
C LEU A 35 17.97 5.16 8.32
N SER A 36 17.41 5.03 9.53
CA SER A 36 16.57 3.88 9.82
C SER A 36 15.27 3.94 9.00
N HIS A 37 14.78 2.78 8.56
CA HIS A 37 13.52 2.69 7.80
C HIS A 37 12.33 3.33 8.52
N LYS A 38 12.28 3.21 9.87
CA LYS A 38 11.25 3.86 10.69
C LYS A 38 11.38 5.38 10.67
N GLN A 39 12.60 5.89 10.78
CA GLN A 39 12.84 7.32 10.76
C GLN A 39 12.48 7.93 9.40
N PHE A 40 12.76 7.22 8.30
CA PHE A 40 12.32 7.60 6.96
C PHE A 40 10.79 7.85 6.90
N VAL A 41 9.98 6.89 7.36
CA VAL A 41 8.51 7.04 7.41
C VAL A 41 8.10 8.24 8.27
N ILE A 42 8.67 8.36 9.48
CA ILE A 42 8.33 9.45 10.41
C ILE A 42 8.66 10.80 9.80
N ASP A 43 9.84 10.95 9.20
CA ASP A 43 10.29 12.19 8.60
C ASP A 43 9.46 12.53 7.37
N TYR A 44 9.10 11.55 6.53
CA TYR A 44 8.24 11.78 5.38
C TYR A 44 6.85 12.29 5.80
N PHE A 45 6.22 11.64 6.79
CA PHE A 45 4.92 12.09 7.29
C PHE A 45 5.00 13.42 8.03
N LYS A 46 6.08 13.69 8.75
CA LYS A 46 6.33 14.98 9.42
C LYS A 46 6.44 16.11 8.39
N ARG A 47 7.23 15.88 7.34
CA ARG A 47 7.40 16.81 6.22
C ARG A 47 6.08 17.09 5.53
N SER A 48 5.24 16.07 5.34
CA SER A 48 3.92 16.23 4.72
C SER A 48 2.88 16.99 5.56
N GLY A 49 3.21 17.32 6.81
CA GLY A 49 2.28 17.86 7.81
C GLY A 49 1.22 16.86 8.28
N LYS A 50 1.34 15.57 7.91
CA LYS A 50 0.34 14.52 8.16
C LYS A 50 0.77 13.51 9.23
N ASN A 51 1.84 13.76 9.97
CA ASN A 51 2.36 12.86 11.01
C ASN A 51 1.36 12.46 12.11
N LYS A 52 0.25 13.18 12.28
CA LYS A 52 -0.81 12.77 13.21
C LYS A 52 -1.46 11.43 12.85
N VAL A 53 -1.37 10.99 11.59
CA VAL A 53 -1.77 9.62 11.20
C VAL A 53 -1.00 8.55 11.96
N LEU A 54 0.19 8.86 12.49
CA LEU A 54 1.00 7.93 13.29
C LEU A 54 0.59 7.90 14.78
N GLU A 55 -0.36 8.73 15.21
CA GLU A 55 -0.91 8.72 16.57
C GLU A 55 -1.72 7.44 16.86
N PHE A 56 -2.04 6.62 15.84
CA PHE A 56 -2.63 5.29 16.05
C PHE A 56 -1.75 4.40 16.94
N LEU A 57 -0.43 4.68 16.99
CA LEU A 57 0.51 3.99 17.84
C LEU A 57 0.16 4.13 19.34
N ASP A 58 -0.57 5.16 19.74
CA ASP A 58 -1.02 5.32 21.13
C ASP A 58 -2.11 4.30 21.52
N TYR A 59 -2.73 3.64 20.55
CA TYR A 59 -3.74 2.60 20.77
C TYR A 59 -3.17 1.17 20.83
N ILE A 60 -1.86 0.99 20.59
CA ILE A 60 -1.21 -0.32 20.65
C ILE A 60 -0.25 -0.41 21.84
N PRO A 61 -0.10 -1.58 22.50
CA PRO A 61 0.65 -1.68 23.76
C PRO A 61 2.13 -1.27 23.66
N GLU A 62 2.81 -1.64 22.57
CA GLU A 62 4.24 -1.36 22.41
C GLU A 62 4.54 0.04 21.86
N ARG A 63 3.51 0.76 21.38
CA ARG A 63 3.63 2.07 20.70
C ARG A 63 4.73 2.12 19.63
N LYS A 64 4.95 1.00 18.95
CA LYS A 64 6.03 0.82 17.99
C LYS A 64 5.50 0.14 16.74
N LEU A 65 6.03 0.60 15.62
CA LEU A 65 5.87 -0.06 14.33
C LEU A 65 6.73 -1.32 14.29
N ASP A 66 6.19 -2.39 13.70
CA ASP A 66 6.95 -3.59 13.40
C ASP A 66 8.07 -3.28 12.38
N ASN A 67 9.31 -3.64 12.73
CA ASN A 67 10.47 -3.28 11.92
C ASN A 67 10.51 -3.98 10.56
N ASN A 68 10.00 -5.21 10.47
CA ASN A 68 9.95 -5.96 9.22
C ASN A 68 8.88 -5.38 8.29
N ARG A 69 7.72 -5.01 8.85
CA ARG A 69 6.63 -4.32 8.14
C ARG A 69 7.10 -2.98 7.61
N VAL A 70 7.81 -2.18 8.40
CA VAL A 70 8.36 -0.90 7.95
C VAL A 70 9.39 -1.07 6.82
N LYS A 71 10.26 -2.09 6.88
CA LYS A 71 11.20 -2.40 5.78
C LYS A 71 10.48 -2.84 4.51
N HIS A 72 9.47 -3.69 4.65
CA HIS A 72 8.56 -4.09 3.57
C HIS A 72 7.88 -2.87 2.93
N THR A 73 7.24 -2.03 3.74
CA THR A 73 6.59 -0.78 3.33
C THR A 73 7.55 0.16 2.58
N ASN A 74 8.79 0.32 3.05
CA ASN A 74 9.78 1.13 2.34
C ASN A 74 10.22 0.46 1.02
N SER A 75 10.36 -0.86 0.99
CA SER A 75 10.73 -1.61 -0.22
C SER A 75 9.68 -1.45 -1.32
N ILE A 76 8.39 -1.66 -0.98
CA ILE A 76 7.30 -1.46 -1.95
C ILE A 76 7.21 -0.02 -2.42
N PHE A 77 7.52 0.97 -1.56
CA PHE A 77 7.52 2.37 -1.94
C PHE A 77 8.50 2.60 -3.10
N PHE A 78 9.76 2.17 -2.98
CA PHE A 78 10.73 2.32 -4.07
C PHE A 78 10.43 1.42 -5.27
N LEU A 79 9.95 0.19 -5.07
CA LEU A 79 9.56 -0.68 -6.18
C LEU A 79 8.43 -0.08 -7.02
N GLY A 80 7.45 0.57 -6.39
CA GLY A 80 6.38 1.25 -7.12
C GLY A 80 6.83 2.50 -7.85
N ILE A 81 7.77 3.27 -7.29
CA ILE A 81 8.41 4.38 -8.04
C ILE A 81 9.16 3.84 -9.26
N LEU A 82 9.90 2.73 -9.12
CA LEU A 82 10.58 2.09 -10.24
C LEU A 82 9.60 1.58 -11.30
N LEU A 83 8.53 0.89 -10.88
CA LEU A 83 7.51 0.39 -11.78
C LEU A 83 6.88 1.54 -12.56
N TYR A 84 6.52 2.63 -11.87
CA TYR A 84 5.98 3.84 -12.48
C TYR A 84 6.94 4.48 -13.48
N ASN A 85 8.20 4.72 -13.10
CA ASN A 85 9.17 5.43 -13.95
C ASN A 85 9.75 4.60 -15.10
N LYS A 86 9.72 3.27 -15.01
CA LYS A 86 10.40 2.38 -15.96
C LYS A 86 9.44 1.59 -16.85
N THR A 87 8.12 1.79 -16.72
CA THR A 87 7.09 1.19 -17.58
C THR A 87 6.19 2.27 -18.18
N ASN A 88 5.28 1.91 -19.08
CA ASN A 88 4.35 2.87 -19.68
C ASN A 88 3.19 3.27 -18.73
N LEU A 89 3.13 2.74 -17.50
CA LEU A 89 2.14 3.16 -16.50
C LEU A 89 2.18 4.68 -16.25
N TYR A 90 3.36 5.30 -16.41
CA TYR A 90 3.53 6.75 -16.35
C TYR A 90 2.61 7.50 -17.33
N ASN A 91 2.46 7.00 -18.55
CA ASN A 91 1.73 7.67 -19.62
C ASN A 91 0.21 7.45 -19.57
N GLU A 92 -0.26 6.39 -18.88
CA GLU A 92 -1.65 5.93 -19.01
C GLU A 92 -2.61 6.49 -17.95
N PHE A 93 -2.13 6.93 -16.78
CA PHE A 93 -3.04 7.30 -15.69
C PHE A 93 -2.65 8.53 -14.86
N PHE A 94 -1.37 8.84 -14.76
CA PHE A 94 -0.90 9.92 -13.93
C PHE A 94 -0.37 11.05 -14.82
N GLU A 95 -1.25 11.67 -15.61
CA GLU A 95 -0.91 12.97 -16.22
C GLU A 95 -0.37 13.87 -15.10
N ASN A 96 0.84 14.39 -15.33
CA ASN A 96 1.82 14.73 -14.30
C ASN A 96 1.37 15.73 -13.21
N LEU A 97 0.27 16.43 -13.40
CA LEU A 97 -0.19 17.50 -12.52
C LEU A 97 -1.68 17.31 -12.23
N ASN A 98 -2.05 17.27 -10.94
CA ASN A 98 -3.46 17.42 -10.57
C ASN A 98 -3.93 18.87 -10.81
N THR A 99 -5.21 19.17 -10.62
CA THR A 99 -5.82 20.50 -10.75
C THR A 99 -5.13 21.61 -9.94
N ALA A 100 -4.34 21.25 -8.91
CA ALA A 100 -3.53 22.17 -8.12
C ALA A 100 -2.03 22.09 -8.44
N GLU A 101 -1.68 21.65 -9.66
CA GLU A 101 -0.32 21.68 -10.23
C GLU A 101 0.75 20.94 -9.41
N TYR A 102 0.40 19.82 -8.77
CA TYR A 102 1.38 18.95 -8.11
C TYR A 102 1.41 17.54 -8.69
N ARG A 103 2.55 16.87 -8.49
CA ARG A 103 2.83 15.51 -8.95
C ARG A 103 1.89 14.49 -8.30
N ARG A 104 0.88 14.06 -9.07
CA ARG A 104 -0.22 13.23 -8.56
C ARG A 104 0.25 11.87 -8.07
N PHE A 105 1.04 11.13 -8.86
CA PHE A 105 1.47 9.78 -8.48
C PHE A 105 2.30 9.74 -7.20
N PRO A 106 3.44 10.46 -7.07
CA PRO A 106 4.24 10.39 -5.86
C PRO A 106 3.44 10.77 -4.60
N PHE A 107 2.50 11.71 -4.72
CA PHE A 107 1.60 12.10 -3.62
C PHE A 107 0.68 10.95 -3.18
N LEU A 108 -0.06 10.36 -4.12
CA LEU A 108 -0.97 9.25 -3.81
C LEU A 108 -0.18 8.03 -3.32
N TRP A 109 0.97 7.77 -3.95
CA TRP A 109 1.80 6.60 -3.72
C TRP A 109 2.43 6.59 -2.32
N PHE A 110 3.03 7.70 -1.87
CA PHE A 110 3.64 7.72 -0.54
C PHE A 110 2.58 7.55 0.55
N LEU A 111 1.41 8.17 0.40
CA LEU A 111 0.33 8.07 1.38
C LEU A 111 -0.24 6.65 1.46
N ALA A 112 -0.46 6.01 0.30
CA ALA A 112 -0.92 4.63 0.24
C ALA A 112 0.13 3.68 0.83
N CYS A 113 1.33 3.66 0.26
CA CYS A 113 2.32 2.64 0.57
C CYS A 113 2.85 2.76 1.98
N LEU A 114 3.22 3.98 2.40
CA LEU A 114 3.83 4.20 3.71
C LEU A 114 2.87 4.00 4.89
N PHE A 115 1.59 3.69 4.63
CA PHE A 115 0.59 3.43 5.67
C PHE A 115 -0.20 2.12 5.51
N HIS A 116 -0.24 1.50 4.32
CA HIS A 116 -1.20 0.42 4.04
C HIS A 116 -1.17 -0.76 5.04
N ASP A 117 0.02 -1.13 5.51
CA ASP A 117 0.25 -2.29 6.39
C ASP A 117 0.27 -1.92 7.89
N PHE A 118 -0.01 -0.66 8.25
CA PHE A 118 0.12 -0.19 9.63
C PHE A 118 -0.98 -0.71 10.55
N GLY A 119 -2.09 -1.15 9.98
CA GLY A 119 -3.12 -1.88 10.73
C GLY A 119 -2.66 -3.26 11.20
N PHE A 120 -1.53 -3.80 10.71
CA PHE A 120 -1.11 -5.17 11.02
C PHE A 120 -0.88 -5.38 12.52
N THR A 121 -0.31 -4.38 13.21
CA THR A 121 -0.13 -4.46 14.67
C THR A 121 -1.46 -4.44 15.41
N VAL A 122 -2.49 -3.75 14.88
CA VAL A 122 -3.83 -3.75 15.46
C VAL A 122 -4.53 -5.09 15.24
N GLU A 123 -4.39 -5.69 14.05
CA GLU A 123 -4.96 -7.01 13.73
C GLU A 123 -4.48 -8.11 14.68
N ASN A 124 -3.22 -8.03 15.14
CA ASN A 124 -2.58 -9.04 15.98
C ASN A 124 -2.60 -8.71 17.49
N ASP A 125 -3.33 -7.68 17.91
CA ASP A 125 -3.36 -7.26 19.32
C ASP A 125 -4.77 -7.39 19.92
N GLU A 126 -4.92 -8.33 20.86
CA GLU A 126 -6.20 -8.62 21.53
C GLU A 126 -6.79 -7.38 22.23
N THR A 127 -5.94 -6.53 22.81
CA THR A 127 -6.39 -5.31 23.50
C THR A 127 -6.92 -4.29 22.50
N ALA A 128 -6.26 -4.14 21.34
CA ALA A 128 -6.62 -3.24 20.27
C ALA A 128 -7.94 -3.65 19.60
N ILE A 129 -8.25 -4.95 19.51
CA ILE A 129 -9.51 -5.46 18.95
C ILE A 129 -10.65 -5.60 19.98
N ASN A 130 -10.34 -5.68 21.28
CA ASN A 130 -11.34 -5.91 22.33
C ASN A 130 -12.51 -4.92 22.27
N GLY A 131 -13.74 -5.44 22.37
CA GLY A 131 -14.97 -4.67 22.36
C GLY A 131 -15.46 -4.22 20.99
N ILE A 132 -14.82 -4.67 19.89
CA ILE A 132 -15.23 -4.34 18.52
C ILE A 132 -15.97 -5.53 17.91
N ASN A 133 -17.27 -5.37 17.66
CA ASN A 133 -18.11 -6.39 17.02
C ASN A 133 -18.62 -5.95 15.64
N ASN A 134 -18.55 -4.66 15.33
CA ASN A 134 -19.04 -4.06 14.10
C ASN A 134 -18.29 -2.74 13.82
N ILE A 135 -18.51 -2.14 12.65
CA ILE A 135 -17.84 -0.89 12.25
C ILE A 135 -18.14 0.27 13.20
N SER A 136 -19.34 0.33 13.80
CA SER A 136 -19.68 1.39 14.75
C SER A 136 -18.80 1.32 15.99
N ASP A 137 -18.57 0.12 16.55
CA ASP A 137 -17.70 -0.09 17.70
C ASP A 137 -16.25 0.31 17.38
N LEU A 138 -15.77 -0.05 16.18
CA LEU A 138 -14.44 0.36 15.69
C LEU A 138 -14.34 1.88 15.66
N LYS A 139 -15.33 2.54 15.03
CA LYS A 139 -15.35 4.00 14.91
C LYS A 139 -15.36 4.68 16.27
N GLN A 140 -16.12 4.15 17.23
CA GLN A 140 -16.16 4.68 18.58
C GLN A 140 -14.80 4.54 19.27
N LYS A 141 -14.20 3.33 19.25
CA LYS A 141 -12.92 3.05 19.92
C LYS A 141 -11.79 3.93 19.42
N TYR A 142 -11.68 4.09 18.10
CA TYR A 142 -10.62 4.86 17.46
C TYR A 142 -11.02 6.30 17.12
N SER A 143 -12.18 6.76 17.62
CA SER A 143 -12.68 8.12 17.41
C SER A 143 -12.78 8.53 15.93
N ILE A 144 -13.14 7.60 15.04
CA ILE A 144 -13.28 7.82 13.59
C ILE A 144 -14.58 8.57 13.33
N ASN A 145 -14.48 9.87 13.03
CA ASN A 145 -15.62 10.78 12.90
C ASN A 145 -15.98 11.08 11.44
N ASN A 146 -15.02 10.97 10.52
CA ASN A 146 -15.22 11.13 9.08
C ASN A 146 -15.17 9.73 8.45
N CYS A 147 -16.29 9.25 7.94
CA CYS A 147 -16.42 7.86 7.52
C CYS A 147 -16.14 7.71 6.02
N LEU A 148 -15.09 6.95 5.66
CA LEU A 148 -14.77 6.62 4.27
C LEU A 148 -15.97 6.00 3.53
N LEU A 149 -16.73 5.13 4.20
CA LEU A 149 -17.90 4.45 3.63
C LEU A 149 -19.06 5.39 3.26
N GLN A 150 -19.02 6.64 3.73
CA GLN A 150 -19.99 7.68 3.38
C GLN A 150 -19.53 8.54 2.19
N THR A 151 -18.39 8.19 1.58
CA THR A 151 -17.86 8.87 0.40
C THR A 151 -18.24 8.15 -0.89
N ASN A 152 -17.94 8.78 -2.03
CA ASN A 152 -18.04 8.17 -3.35
C ASN A 152 -16.69 8.34 -4.06
N PRO A 153 -15.67 7.55 -3.69
CA PRO A 153 -14.33 7.67 -4.27
C PRO A 153 -14.36 7.39 -5.77
N LYS A 154 -13.64 8.22 -6.54
CA LYS A 154 -13.42 8.01 -7.97
C LYS A 154 -12.17 7.16 -8.17
N GLU A 155 -12.05 6.56 -9.36
CA GLU A 155 -10.87 5.77 -9.76
C GLU A 155 -10.57 4.61 -8.78
N VAL A 156 -11.63 3.96 -8.34
CA VAL A 156 -11.59 2.75 -7.51
C VAL A 156 -12.59 1.72 -8.01
N ASN A 157 -12.29 0.45 -7.78
CA ASN A 157 -13.22 -0.64 -8.05
C ASN A 157 -14.42 -0.55 -7.09
N GLN A 158 -15.59 -0.24 -7.65
CA GLN A 158 -16.82 -0.01 -6.89
C GLN A 158 -17.41 -1.29 -6.26
N ILE A 159 -17.03 -2.47 -6.76
CA ILE A 159 -17.42 -3.73 -6.12
C ILE A 159 -16.68 -3.84 -4.79
N LEU A 160 -15.35 -3.75 -4.81
CA LEU A 160 -14.53 -3.82 -3.59
C LEU A 160 -14.90 -2.76 -2.56
N PHE A 161 -15.09 -1.51 -3.00
CA PHE A 161 -15.47 -0.44 -2.07
C PHE A 161 -16.77 -0.74 -1.32
N LYS A 162 -17.78 -1.28 -2.02
CA LYS A 162 -19.08 -1.62 -1.42
C LYS A 162 -19.02 -2.83 -0.50
N GLU A 163 -18.02 -3.69 -0.65
CA GLU A 163 -17.86 -4.89 0.18
C GLU A 163 -17.02 -4.66 1.44
N ILE A 164 -16.43 -3.47 1.65
CA ILE A 164 -15.60 -3.19 2.84
C ILE A 164 -16.34 -3.54 4.14
N GLU A 165 -17.59 -3.08 4.31
CA GLU A 165 -18.34 -3.33 5.55
C GLU A 165 -18.74 -4.79 5.74
N ASN A 166 -19.19 -5.44 4.67
CA ASN A 166 -19.52 -6.86 4.68
C ASN A 166 -18.30 -7.72 5.00
N TYR A 167 -17.15 -7.37 4.41
CA TYR A 167 -15.90 -8.10 4.59
C TYR A 167 -15.35 -7.92 6.01
N PHE A 168 -15.47 -6.70 6.55
CA PHE A 168 -15.17 -6.43 7.95
C PHE A 168 -15.99 -7.31 8.90
N ASN A 169 -17.31 -7.39 8.69
CA ASN A 169 -18.20 -8.21 9.50
C ASN A 169 -17.89 -9.71 9.39
N TYR A 170 -17.53 -10.17 8.18
CA TYR A 170 -17.03 -11.52 7.93
C TYR A 170 -15.75 -11.81 8.75
N ARG A 171 -14.74 -10.94 8.67
CA ARG A 171 -13.44 -11.15 9.36
C ARG A 171 -13.57 -11.12 10.88
N ILE A 172 -14.38 -10.23 11.44
CA ILE A 172 -14.64 -10.22 12.88
C ILE A 172 -15.36 -11.51 13.30
N SER A 173 -16.36 -11.94 12.53
CA SER A 173 -17.18 -13.07 12.95
C SER A 173 -16.46 -14.40 12.81
N GLU A 174 -15.79 -14.63 11.68
CA GLU A 174 -15.23 -15.91 11.28
C GLU A 174 -13.74 -16.05 11.64
N SER A 175 -12.99 -14.95 11.65
CA SER A 175 -11.55 -14.95 11.95
C SER A 175 -11.21 -14.34 13.31
N LYS A 176 -12.18 -13.70 13.99
CA LYS A 176 -11.97 -13.01 15.29
C LYS A 176 -10.89 -11.93 15.24
N VAL A 177 -10.69 -11.33 14.07
CA VAL A 177 -9.73 -10.25 13.87
C VAL A 177 -10.36 -9.07 13.14
N ILE A 178 -9.76 -7.90 13.31
CA ILE A 178 -10.03 -6.74 12.48
C ILE A 178 -9.04 -6.76 11.33
N ASP A 179 -9.53 -6.80 10.09
CA ASP A 179 -8.67 -6.73 8.93
C ASP A 179 -7.81 -5.46 8.95
N HIS A 180 -6.48 -5.62 8.88
CA HIS A 180 -5.53 -4.52 8.98
C HIS A 180 -5.71 -3.49 7.86
N GLY A 181 -6.02 -3.92 6.63
CA GLY A 181 -6.25 -3.04 5.50
C GLY A 181 -7.47 -2.17 5.75
N ILE A 182 -8.61 -2.79 6.09
CA ILE A 182 -9.84 -2.06 6.40
C ILE A 182 -9.64 -1.08 7.55
N PHE A 183 -9.04 -1.52 8.66
CA PHE A 183 -8.72 -0.62 9.77
C PHE A 183 -7.86 0.56 9.33
N ALA A 184 -6.75 0.28 8.65
CA ALA A 184 -5.80 1.31 8.22
C ALA A 184 -6.49 2.31 7.28
N GLY A 185 -7.27 1.85 6.30
CA GLY A 185 -7.98 2.73 5.37
C GLY A 185 -9.00 3.64 6.07
N LEU A 186 -9.84 3.07 6.94
CA LEU A 186 -10.86 3.85 7.67
C LEU A 186 -10.23 4.89 8.60
N TYR A 187 -9.22 4.49 9.38
CA TYR A 187 -8.52 5.37 10.31
C TYR A 187 -7.74 6.46 9.58
N PHE A 188 -7.04 6.10 8.50
CA PHE A 188 -6.21 7.02 7.73
C PHE A 188 -7.05 8.11 7.07
N PHE A 189 -8.17 7.75 6.44
CA PHE A 189 -9.09 8.72 5.86
C PHE A 189 -9.53 9.75 6.90
N ASP A 190 -10.04 9.30 8.05
CA ASP A 190 -10.50 10.18 9.10
C ASP A 190 -9.41 11.12 9.62
N CYS A 191 -8.21 10.59 9.85
CA CYS A 191 -7.07 11.38 10.29
C CYS A 191 -6.68 12.44 9.27
N LEU A 192 -6.61 12.10 7.99
CA LEU A 192 -6.28 13.04 6.93
C LEU A 192 -7.31 14.17 6.82
N ILE A 193 -8.61 13.86 6.93
CA ILE A 193 -9.67 14.88 6.94
C ILE A 193 -9.54 15.80 8.17
N LYS A 194 -9.30 15.25 9.37
CA LYS A 194 -9.10 16.02 10.59
C LYS A 194 -7.88 16.95 10.48
N ILE A 195 -6.76 16.44 9.98
CA ILE A 195 -5.52 17.20 9.76
C ILE A 195 -5.80 18.35 8.79
N ARG A 196 -6.40 18.07 7.64
CA ARG A 196 -6.74 19.09 6.62
C ARG A 196 -7.63 20.20 7.20
N LYS A 197 -8.73 19.83 7.87
CA LYS A 197 -9.65 20.80 8.50
C LYS A 197 -8.93 21.67 9.53
N LYS A 198 -8.08 21.06 10.37
CA LYS A 198 -7.29 21.78 11.37
C LYS A 198 -6.28 22.74 10.73
N LYS A 199 -5.60 22.32 9.65
CA LYS A 199 -4.63 23.16 8.93
C LYS A 199 -5.27 24.38 8.29
N ILE A 200 -6.45 24.22 7.69
CA ILE A 200 -7.27 25.34 7.19
C ILE A 200 -7.70 26.27 8.33
N GLN A 201 -8.18 25.75 9.46
CA GLN A 201 -8.55 26.57 10.62
C GLN A 201 -7.37 27.38 11.18
N GLN A 202 -6.16 26.85 11.05
CA GLN A 202 -4.92 27.50 11.49
C GLN A 202 -4.35 28.47 10.44
N ASN A 203 -5.01 28.65 9.27
CA ASN A 203 -4.50 29.40 8.13
C ASN A 203 -3.08 28.97 7.71
N ASP A 204 -2.76 27.67 7.84
CA ASP A 204 -1.48 27.13 7.42
C ASP A 204 -1.39 27.13 5.89
N SER A 205 -0.44 27.90 5.37
CA SER A 205 -0.15 28.05 3.94
C SER A 205 1.18 27.42 3.52
N SER A 206 1.86 26.70 4.43
CA SER A 206 3.13 26.04 4.13
C SER A 206 3.00 24.90 3.12
N LEU A 207 1.82 24.29 3.05
CA LEU A 207 1.47 23.22 2.12
C LEU A 207 0.04 23.42 1.62
N PHE A 208 -0.31 22.74 0.53
CA PHE A 208 -1.68 22.72 0.03
C PHE A 208 -2.60 21.92 0.97
N TRP A 209 -3.72 22.52 1.38
CA TRP A 209 -4.75 21.91 2.25
C TRP A 209 -6.18 22.06 1.71
N GLY A 210 -6.30 22.31 0.39
CA GLY A 210 -7.57 22.49 -0.30
C GLY A 210 -8.51 21.29 -0.17
N LYS A 211 -9.80 21.53 -0.41
CA LYS A 211 -10.86 20.51 -0.27
C LYS A 211 -10.72 19.39 -1.31
N GLU A 212 -10.04 19.67 -2.41
CA GLU A 212 -9.70 18.75 -3.50
C GLU A 212 -8.94 17.52 -2.99
N LEU A 213 -8.19 17.66 -1.88
CA LEU A 213 -7.50 16.54 -1.25
C LEU A 213 -8.45 15.49 -0.68
N GLU A 214 -9.69 15.84 -0.33
CA GLU A 214 -10.63 14.89 0.29
C GLU A 214 -10.98 13.74 -0.66
N GLU A 215 -11.10 14.01 -1.97
CA GLU A 215 -11.35 12.99 -3.00
C GLU A 215 -10.17 12.03 -3.12
N GLN A 216 -8.95 12.56 -3.13
CA GLN A 216 -7.73 11.74 -3.18
C GLN A 216 -7.50 10.94 -1.90
N TYR A 217 -7.79 11.52 -0.73
CA TYR A 217 -7.73 10.80 0.53
C TYR A 217 -8.71 9.64 0.53
N ALA A 218 -9.90 9.80 -0.05
CA ALA A 218 -10.85 8.70 -0.21
C ALA A 218 -10.27 7.63 -1.16
N GLN A 219 -9.72 8.02 -2.32
CA GLN A 219 -9.08 7.10 -3.26
C GLN A 219 -7.95 6.29 -2.60
N ILE A 220 -7.03 6.95 -1.89
CA ILE A 220 -5.92 6.32 -1.17
C ILE A 220 -6.44 5.37 -0.09
N ALA A 221 -7.35 5.85 0.74
CA ALA A 221 -7.89 5.08 1.84
C ALA A 221 -8.69 3.87 1.35
N THR A 222 -9.36 3.94 0.20
CA THR A 222 -10.01 2.79 -0.42
C THR A 222 -8.99 1.78 -0.92
N ALA A 223 -7.87 2.21 -1.52
CA ALA A 223 -6.80 1.28 -1.94
C ALA A 223 -6.25 0.53 -0.72
N ILE A 224 -5.98 1.24 0.38
CA ILE A 224 -5.58 0.65 1.65
C ILE A 224 -6.69 -0.28 2.21
N ALA A 225 -7.94 0.14 2.24
CA ALA A 225 -9.03 -0.65 2.82
C ALA A 225 -9.29 -1.97 2.08
N THR A 226 -9.01 -2.00 0.78
CA THR A 226 -9.40 -3.12 -0.10
C THR A 226 -8.23 -4.04 -0.47
N HIS A 227 -6.98 -3.66 -0.19
CA HIS A 227 -5.81 -4.45 -0.59
C HIS A 227 -5.74 -5.86 0.04
N ASN A 228 -6.46 -6.08 1.15
CA ASN A 228 -6.52 -7.37 1.85
C ASN A 228 -7.93 -7.98 1.84
N ILE A 229 -8.80 -7.56 0.91
CA ILE A 229 -10.08 -8.25 0.64
C ILE A 229 -9.78 -9.42 -0.29
N TRP A 230 -9.89 -10.64 0.23
CA TRP A 230 -9.59 -11.85 -0.53
C TRP A 230 -10.82 -12.37 -1.28
N LEU A 231 -10.60 -12.94 -2.48
CA LEU A 231 -11.61 -13.71 -3.18
C LEU A 231 -11.79 -15.08 -2.50
N PRO A 232 -13.04 -15.57 -2.40
CA PRO A 232 -13.27 -16.88 -1.79
C PRO A 232 -12.84 -18.01 -2.71
N LYS A 233 -12.37 -19.10 -2.10
CA LYS A 233 -12.32 -20.41 -2.75
C LYS A 233 -13.71 -21.04 -2.79
N ASN A 234 -13.89 -22.06 -3.62
CA ASN A 234 -15.18 -22.75 -3.79
C ASN A 234 -15.81 -23.22 -2.46
N ASP A 235 -14.99 -23.71 -1.53
CA ASP A 235 -15.41 -24.16 -0.18
C ASP A 235 -15.79 -23.01 0.76
N GLN A 236 -15.50 -21.76 0.39
CA GLN A 236 -15.83 -20.55 1.14
C GLN A 236 -17.05 -19.81 0.57
N HIS A 237 -17.64 -20.26 -0.54
CA HIS A 237 -18.75 -19.55 -1.18
C HIS A 237 -19.96 -19.39 -0.25
N ASP A 238 -20.34 -20.44 0.49
CA ASP A 238 -21.50 -20.39 1.38
C ASP A 238 -21.30 -19.41 2.53
N ILE A 239 -20.09 -19.35 3.09
CA ILE A 239 -19.80 -18.39 4.15
C ILE A 239 -19.74 -16.95 3.59
N TYR A 240 -19.21 -16.73 2.40
CA TYR A 240 -19.24 -15.40 1.77
C TYR A 240 -20.68 -14.95 1.51
N LYS A 241 -21.55 -15.84 1.02
CA LYS A 241 -22.98 -15.53 0.83
C LYS A 241 -23.70 -15.19 2.14
N LYS A 242 -23.40 -15.90 3.24
CA LYS A 242 -23.92 -15.59 4.59
C LYS A 242 -23.62 -14.13 5.01
N TYR A 243 -22.45 -13.62 4.61
CA TYR A 243 -22.02 -12.24 4.90
C TYR A 243 -22.32 -11.23 3.78
N GLN A 244 -23.17 -11.60 2.81
CA GLN A 244 -23.57 -10.72 1.69
C GLN A 244 -22.41 -10.32 0.76
N LEU A 245 -21.36 -11.15 0.70
CA LEU A 245 -20.19 -10.96 -0.16
C LEU A 245 -20.35 -11.61 -1.54
N GLN A 246 -21.58 -11.91 -1.99
CA GLN A 246 -21.82 -12.64 -3.24
C GLN A 246 -21.25 -11.94 -4.48
N LYS A 247 -21.10 -10.60 -4.46
CA LYS A 247 -20.51 -9.87 -5.59
C LYS A 247 -19.02 -10.21 -5.78
N LEU A 248 -18.32 -10.61 -4.73
CA LEU A 248 -16.94 -11.11 -4.84
C LEU A 248 -16.86 -12.47 -5.54
N ILE A 249 -17.97 -13.22 -5.57
CA ILE A 249 -18.09 -14.52 -6.24
C ILE A 249 -18.55 -14.32 -7.69
N ASP A 250 -19.70 -13.65 -7.85
CA ASP A 250 -20.46 -13.69 -9.10
C ASP A 250 -20.08 -12.56 -10.08
N ASN A 251 -19.51 -11.47 -9.57
CA ASN A 251 -19.33 -10.23 -10.34
C ASN A 251 -17.90 -9.71 -10.37
N PHE A 252 -17.01 -10.25 -9.53
CA PHE A 252 -15.63 -9.80 -9.51
C PHE A 252 -14.90 -10.23 -10.78
N LYS A 253 -14.14 -9.29 -11.34
CA LYS A 253 -13.19 -9.53 -12.42
C LYS A 253 -11.82 -9.07 -11.93
N PRO A 254 -10.73 -9.72 -12.35
CA PRO A 254 -9.39 -9.26 -12.02
C PRO A 254 -9.25 -7.77 -12.32
N ILE A 255 -8.72 -7.03 -11.35
CA ILE A 255 -8.60 -5.56 -11.42
C ILE A 255 -7.70 -5.22 -12.61
N ILE A 256 -8.21 -4.44 -13.55
CA ILE A 256 -7.42 -3.85 -14.63
C ILE A 256 -6.82 -2.53 -14.12
N PHE A 257 -5.68 -2.11 -14.69
CA PHE A 257 -5.03 -0.87 -14.28
C PHE A 257 -6.03 0.29 -14.25
N ASN A 258 -6.67 0.62 -15.37
CA ASN A 258 -7.59 1.76 -15.51
C ASN A 258 -8.83 1.78 -14.58
N ASP A 259 -9.21 0.67 -13.96
CA ASP A 259 -10.34 0.62 -13.02
C ASP A 259 -9.91 1.04 -11.61
N PHE A 260 -8.75 0.56 -11.15
CA PHE A 260 -8.22 0.89 -9.83
C PHE A 260 -6.69 0.94 -9.78
N PRO A 261 -6.05 1.96 -10.41
CA PRO A 261 -4.60 1.99 -10.62
C PRO A 261 -3.76 1.91 -9.36
N LEU A 262 -4.18 2.62 -8.30
CA LEU A 262 -3.41 2.65 -7.06
C LEU A 262 -3.37 1.25 -6.41
N LEU A 263 -4.50 0.54 -6.40
CA LEU A 263 -4.57 -0.84 -5.91
C LEU A 263 -3.85 -1.81 -6.86
N TYR A 264 -3.93 -1.58 -8.18
CA TYR A 264 -3.24 -2.41 -9.17
C TYR A 264 -1.72 -2.38 -8.96
N VAL A 265 -1.13 -1.19 -8.87
CA VAL A 265 0.31 -1.03 -8.60
C VAL A 265 0.67 -1.60 -7.22
N LEU A 266 -0.11 -1.27 -6.19
CA LEU A 266 0.11 -1.78 -4.83
C LEU A 266 0.09 -3.31 -4.77
N GLY A 267 -0.90 -3.95 -5.39
CA GLY A 267 -1.04 -5.40 -5.41
C GLY A 267 0.12 -6.09 -6.13
N ILE A 268 0.66 -5.51 -7.20
CA ILE A 268 1.87 -6.02 -7.85
C ILE A 268 3.04 -5.97 -6.88
N VAL A 269 3.40 -4.77 -6.39
CA VAL A 269 4.62 -4.58 -5.61
C VAL A 269 4.58 -5.24 -4.24
N ASP A 270 3.41 -5.31 -3.58
CA ASP A 270 3.23 -6.05 -2.32
C ASP A 270 3.39 -7.56 -2.51
N THR A 271 3.05 -8.09 -3.69
CA THR A 271 3.21 -9.52 -3.98
C THR A 271 4.65 -9.87 -4.35
N ILE A 272 5.31 -9.05 -5.16
CA ILE A 272 6.72 -9.29 -5.57
C ILE A 272 7.75 -8.75 -4.58
N ASP A 273 7.33 -8.18 -3.44
CA ASP A 273 8.25 -7.58 -2.50
C ASP A 273 9.26 -8.61 -1.96
N PRO A 274 10.56 -8.39 -2.21
CA PRO A 274 11.57 -9.34 -1.79
C PRO A 274 11.85 -9.25 -0.27
N MET A 275 11.54 -8.12 0.40
CA MET A 275 11.68 -8.03 1.86
C MET A 275 10.73 -8.99 2.58
N LYS A 276 9.44 -8.95 2.23
CA LYS A 276 8.37 -9.84 2.71
C LYS A 276 8.71 -11.32 2.45
N THR A 277 9.32 -11.60 1.32
CA THR A 277 9.69 -12.96 0.89
C THR A 277 10.88 -13.53 1.67
N TYR A 278 11.98 -12.78 1.77
CA TYR A 278 13.28 -13.32 2.18
C TYR A 278 13.72 -12.94 3.59
N MET A 279 13.21 -11.85 4.19
CA MET A 279 13.60 -11.51 5.56
C MET A 279 13.16 -12.56 6.58
N ARG A 280 12.01 -13.21 6.35
CA ARG A 280 11.52 -14.33 7.19
C ARG A 280 12.42 -15.57 7.11
N GLN A 281 13.28 -15.64 6.09
CA GLN A 281 14.25 -16.71 5.88
C GLN A 281 15.64 -16.36 6.45
N GLY A 282 15.78 -15.21 7.12
CA GLY A 282 17.02 -14.78 7.77
C GLY A 282 17.93 -13.88 6.94
N PHE A 283 17.55 -13.56 5.70
CA PHE A 283 18.33 -12.67 4.84
C PHE A 283 18.22 -11.20 5.26
N LYS A 284 19.32 -10.45 5.13
CA LYS A 284 19.35 -9.01 5.43
C LYS A 284 18.86 -8.19 4.23
N PRO A 285 18.27 -6.99 4.43
CA PRO A 285 17.79 -6.16 3.32
C PRO A 285 18.80 -5.94 2.18
N ASN A 286 20.04 -5.55 2.50
CA ASN A 286 21.07 -5.34 1.47
C ASN A 286 21.41 -6.62 0.71
N GLU A 287 21.50 -7.75 1.41
CA GLU A 287 21.75 -9.05 0.78
C GLU A 287 20.62 -9.40 -0.21
N ILE A 288 19.36 -9.19 0.19
CA ILE A 288 18.22 -9.46 -0.67
C ILE A 288 18.26 -8.58 -1.93
N LEU A 289 18.47 -7.27 -1.77
CA LEU A 289 18.45 -6.31 -2.88
C LEU A 289 19.63 -6.46 -3.85
N GLU A 290 20.79 -6.92 -3.38
CA GLU A 290 21.97 -7.20 -4.21
C GLU A 290 21.86 -8.50 -5.00
N ASN A 291 21.12 -9.48 -4.48
CA ASN A 291 21.02 -10.81 -5.08
C ASN A 291 19.84 -10.97 -6.07
N LEU A 292 18.98 -9.97 -6.20
CA LEU A 292 17.90 -9.94 -7.18
C LEU A 292 18.17 -8.88 -8.23
N GLU A 293 17.96 -9.25 -9.50
CA GLU A 293 18.11 -8.38 -10.66
C GLU A 293 16.74 -8.03 -11.25
N LEU A 294 16.59 -6.78 -11.69
CA LEU A 294 15.41 -6.30 -12.40
C LEU A 294 15.71 -5.98 -13.86
N GLU A 295 14.67 -6.09 -14.67
CA GLU A 295 14.61 -5.54 -16.01
C GLU A 295 13.21 -5.02 -16.31
N PHE A 296 13.16 -3.90 -17.00
CA PHE A 296 11.91 -3.26 -17.40
C PHE A 296 11.88 -3.14 -18.91
N TYR A 297 10.72 -3.43 -19.47
CA TYR A 297 10.34 -3.14 -20.86
C TYR A 297 8.95 -2.49 -20.79
N GLU A 298 8.55 -1.75 -21.83
CA GLU A 298 7.23 -1.08 -21.97
C GLU A 298 6.20 -1.41 -20.87
N ASN A 299 5.57 -2.59 -20.93
CA ASN A 299 4.59 -3.08 -19.96
C ASN A 299 5.04 -4.36 -19.24
N ILE A 300 6.35 -4.61 -19.12
CA ILE A 300 6.90 -5.85 -18.57
C ILE A 300 7.91 -5.52 -17.48
N ILE A 301 7.77 -6.19 -16.34
CA ILE A 301 8.81 -6.28 -15.31
C ILE A 301 9.32 -7.73 -15.24
N LYS A 302 10.64 -7.90 -15.28
CA LYS A 302 11.30 -9.18 -15.00
C LYS A 302 12.11 -9.07 -13.72
N ILE A 303 12.00 -10.09 -12.89
CA ILE A 303 12.75 -10.27 -11.65
C ILE A 303 13.46 -11.61 -11.75
N LYS A 304 14.74 -11.68 -11.45
CA LYS A 304 15.46 -12.95 -11.39
C LYS A 304 16.53 -12.94 -10.34
N ASN A 305 16.99 -14.15 -10.01
CA ASN A 305 18.21 -14.30 -9.24
C ASN A 305 19.43 -13.80 -10.02
N GLY A 306 20.26 -12.99 -9.36
CA GLY A 306 21.59 -12.66 -9.85
C GLY A 306 22.47 -13.92 -9.93
N SER A 307 23.52 -13.87 -10.76
CA SER A 307 24.38 -15.04 -11.04
C SER A 307 25.01 -15.71 -9.81
N LYS A 308 25.19 -14.95 -8.71
CA LYS A 308 25.76 -15.42 -7.44
C LYS A 308 24.71 -15.53 -6.32
N SER A 309 23.42 -15.39 -6.65
CA SER A 309 22.34 -15.43 -5.69
C SER A 309 22.21 -16.79 -5.02
N ASN A 310 22.08 -16.75 -3.70
CA ASN A 310 21.75 -17.89 -2.84
C ASN A 310 20.26 -17.91 -2.44
N LEU A 311 19.45 -16.98 -2.96
CA LEU A 311 18.03 -16.90 -2.64
C LEU A 311 17.24 -18.03 -3.31
N ASP A 312 16.36 -18.67 -2.57
CA ASP A 312 15.42 -19.63 -3.14
C ASP A 312 14.32 -18.89 -3.93
N PHE A 313 14.47 -18.83 -5.25
CA PHE A 313 13.53 -18.11 -6.13
C PHE A 313 12.13 -18.76 -6.16
N GLN A 314 12.01 -20.03 -5.77
CA GLN A 314 10.72 -20.71 -5.68
C GLN A 314 9.78 -19.98 -4.69
N LYS A 315 10.32 -19.34 -3.66
CA LYS A 315 9.55 -18.58 -2.67
C LYS A 315 8.82 -17.38 -3.29
N MET A 316 9.47 -16.65 -4.20
CA MET A 316 8.84 -15.56 -4.94
C MET A 316 7.79 -16.09 -5.92
N THR A 317 8.08 -17.22 -6.56
CA THR A 317 7.14 -17.93 -7.44
C THR A 317 5.91 -18.44 -6.68
N ASP A 318 6.05 -18.84 -5.42
CA ASP A 318 4.92 -19.26 -4.60
C ASP A 318 4.01 -18.09 -4.21
N ASN A 319 4.58 -16.91 -3.96
CA ASN A 319 3.83 -15.70 -3.61
C ASN A 319 2.97 -15.17 -4.77
N ILE A 320 3.40 -15.35 -6.02
CA ILE A 320 2.67 -14.83 -7.20
C ILE A 320 1.44 -15.69 -7.58
N LYS A 321 1.32 -16.90 -7.02
CA LYS A 321 0.21 -17.82 -7.33
C LYS A 321 -1.12 -17.19 -6.95
N GLY A 322 -2.02 -17.09 -7.91
CA GLY A 322 -3.35 -16.47 -7.73
C GLY A 322 -3.36 -14.95 -7.89
N LEU A 323 -2.21 -14.30 -8.14
CA LEU A 323 -2.21 -12.86 -8.42
C LEU A 323 -3.00 -12.53 -9.69
N ASN A 324 -3.00 -13.41 -10.69
CA ASN A 324 -3.79 -13.26 -11.93
C ASN A 324 -5.30 -13.45 -11.72
N ASP A 325 -5.73 -14.04 -10.60
CA ASP A 325 -7.14 -14.11 -10.21
C ASP A 325 -7.59 -12.77 -9.59
N TRP A 326 -6.65 -12.01 -9.02
CA TRP A 326 -6.90 -10.73 -8.38
C TRP A 326 -6.68 -9.52 -9.30
N LEU A 327 -5.59 -9.53 -10.08
CA LEU A 327 -5.19 -8.46 -10.99
C LEU A 327 -5.14 -9.00 -12.42
N ASN A 328 -5.53 -8.17 -13.39
CA ASN A 328 -5.35 -8.48 -14.80
C ASN A 328 -3.88 -8.30 -15.17
N ILE A 329 -3.10 -9.37 -15.06
CA ILE A 329 -1.69 -9.42 -15.41
C ILE A 329 -1.34 -10.73 -16.13
N GLY A 330 -0.39 -10.67 -17.05
CA GLY A 330 0.29 -11.86 -17.56
C GLY A 330 1.38 -12.29 -16.58
N ILE A 331 1.47 -13.58 -16.28
CA ILE A 331 2.49 -14.14 -15.39
C ILE A 331 3.20 -15.29 -16.11
N GLU A 332 4.52 -15.17 -16.24
CA GLU A 332 5.40 -16.24 -16.70
C GLU A 332 6.51 -16.41 -15.68
N TYR A 333 6.80 -17.63 -15.26
CA TYR A 333 7.92 -17.91 -14.37
C TYR A 333 8.62 -19.20 -14.71
N ASN A 334 9.90 -19.27 -14.36
CA ASN A 334 10.71 -20.48 -14.39
C ASN A 334 11.52 -20.58 -13.08
N LYS A 335 12.47 -21.52 -13.02
CA LYS A 335 13.22 -21.83 -11.79
C LYS A 335 13.88 -20.60 -11.13
N ASN A 336 14.31 -19.60 -11.90
CA ASN A 336 15.11 -18.48 -11.40
C ASN A 336 14.60 -17.10 -11.84
N GLU A 337 13.50 -17.03 -12.57
CA GLU A 337 12.99 -15.79 -13.18
C GLU A 337 11.46 -15.74 -13.13
N LEU A 338 10.96 -14.55 -12.86
CA LEU A 338 9.56 -14.15 -12.89
C LEU A 338 9.42 -12.99 -13.87
N LYS A 339 8.46 -13.08 -14.79
CA LYS A 339 8.08 -12.03 -15.73
C LYS A 339 6.61 -11.71 -15.50
N LEU A 340 6.30 -10.44 -15.27
CA LEU A 340 4.95 -9.92 -15.22
C LEU A 340 4.70 -9.01 -16.41
N GLU A 341 3.59 -9.22 -17.11
CA GLU A 341 3.08 -8.35 -18.17
C GLU A 341 1.88 -7.57 -17.62
N LEU A 342 2.03 -6.24 -17.56
CA LEU A 342 1.01 -5.29 -17.11
C LEU A 342 -0.02 -5.11 -18.22
N ARG A 343 -1.32 -5.19 -17.89
CA ARG A 343 -2.43 -5.25 -18.85
C ARG A 343 -3.63 -4.40 -18.48
#